data_AF-A0A954CQ93-F1
#
_entry.id   AF-A0A954CQ93-F1
#
_cell.length_a   1.000
_cell.length_b   1.000
_cell.length_c   1.000
_cell.angle_alpha   90.00
_cell.angle_beta   90.00
_cell.angle_gamma   90.00
#
_symmetry.space_group_name_H-M   'P 1'
#
loop_
_entity.id
_entity.type
_entity.pdbx_description
1 polymer ?
#
loop_
_entity_poly.entity_id
_entity_poly.type
_entity_poly.pdbx_seq_one_letter_code
_entity_poly.pdbx_strand_id
1 'polypeptide(L)'
;MHRSDERGISLVELSIAAAVVTIVLFLITSNSMSGVAALRSMARVTSNSTRAGEIVHGIEKRVRGGTGFRPAAWIVTNIGASGGIDIEVDSVRGFPNVGLLVAEPGTSNVEFIRYNEASSNAVVNRFGAIERNQRGYSPRSHAAGAALRWAPSGEVLSGTPSPGTFDGQSVSSAGSVYFRGEATGFVFQRSLVIGATRQLGSLVHGTPTPDGWNAIYYEPVSTIREADRGYDLNHDGDKSDTFDLGQLRLRTWSPIGTSTQVDDIPISPTSIVQETNAWGRADLDGDGMADPMFLWHDASSKLQIQLVVWTGHEGRQNQFLKVESAVRLSR
;
A
#
# COMPACT_ATOMS: atom_id res chain seq x y z
N MET A 1 81.56 -31.55 -19.08
CA MET A 1 81.13 -31.75 -17.67
C MET A 1 80.37 -30.50 -17.25
N HIS A 2 79.04 -30.50 -17.41
CA HIS A 2 78.18 -29.42 -16.94
C HIS A 2 77.93 -29.64 -15.44
N ARG A 3 78.47 -28.75 -14.59
CA ARG A 3 77.99 -28.62 -13.21
C ARG A 3 76.70 -27.81 -13.26
N SER A 4 75.59 -28.40 -12.81
CA SER A 4 74.38 -27.65 -12.48
C SER A 4 74.67 -26.82 -11.23
N ASP A 5 74.63 -25.49 -11.37
CA ASP A 5 74.56 -24.57 -10.24
C ASP A 5 73.13 -24.62 -9.68
N GLU A 6 72.80 -25.68 -8.95
CA GLU A 6 71.58 -25.72 -8.14
C GLU A 6 71.81 -24.86 -6.89
N ARG A 7 71.50 -23.56 -7.01
CA ARG A 7 71.40 -22.66 -5.85
C ARG A 7 70.15 -23.05 -5.06
N GLY A 8 70.36 -23.61 -3.87
CA GLY A 8 69.27 -23.91 -2.93
C GLY A 8 68.56 -22.64 -2.49
N ILE A 9 67.23 -22.69 -2.49
CA ILE A 9 66.35 -21.62 -2.01
C ILE A 9 66.61 -21.42 -0.51
N SER A 10 66.90 -20.20 -0.08
CA SER A 10 67.10 -19.91 1.33
C SER A 10 65.76 -19.97 2.09
N LEU A 11 65.80 -20.36 3.37
CA LEU A 11 64.60 -20.46 4.22
C LEU A 11 63.87 -19.10 4.35
N VAL A 12 64.61 -17.99 4.19
CA VAL A 12 64.10 -16.62 4.17
C VAL A 12 63.37 -16.31 2.86
N GLU A 13 63.87 -16.74 1.71
CA GLU A 13 63.15 -16.59 0.43
C GLU A 13 61.86 -17.41 0.41
N LEU A 14 61.87 -18.61 0.99
CA LEU A 14 60.67 -19.45 1.11
C LEU A 14 59.59 -18.80 1.98
N SER A 15 59.97 -18.16 3.10
CA SER A 15 59.02 -17.50 4.00
C SER A 15 58.45 -16.21 3.40
N ILE A 16 59.27 -15.43 2.68
CA ILE A 16 58.81 -14.26 1.93
C ILE A 16 57.85 -14.69 0.81
N ALA A 17 58.18 -15.73 0.04
CA ALA A 17 57.31 -16.23 -1.02
C ALA A 17 55.96 -16.72 -0.46
N ALA A 18 55.95 -17.46 0.65
CA ALA A 18 54.74 -17.91 1.31
C ALA A 18 53.87 -16.73 1.83
N ALA A 19 54.49 -15.70 2.40
CA ALA A 19 53.78 -14.50 2.87
C ALA A 19 53.11 -13.75 1.70
N VAL A 20 53.84 -13.53 0.59
CA VAL A 20 53.31 -12.86 -0.60
C VAL A 20 52.15 -13.64 -1.21
N VAL A 21 52.29 -14.97 -1.35
CA VAL A 21 51.22 -15.84 -1.87
C VAL A 21 49.99 -15.78 -0.96
N THR A 22 50.16 -15.79 0.36
CA THR A 22 49.05 -15.72 1.31
C THR A 22 48.33 -14.38 1.23
N ILE A 23 49.05 -13.26 1.13
CA ILE A 23 48.47 -11.92 0.95
C ILE A 23 47.69 -11.83 -0.36
N VAL A 24 48.26 -12.33 -1.46
CA VAL A 24 47.60 -12.32 -2.77
C VAL A 24 46.34 -13.20 -2.75
N LEU A 25 46.40 -14.40 -2.18
CA LEU A 25 45.24 -15.27 -2.01
C LEU A 25 44.16 -14.61 -1.15
N PHE A 26 44.55 -13.94 -0.06
CA PHE A 26 43.62 -13.22 0.80
C PHE A 26 42.94 -12.05 0.08
N LEU A 27 43.67 -11.28 -0.73
CA LEU A 27 43.11 -10.21 -1.55
C LEU A 27 42.15 -10.73 -2.63
N ILE A 28 42.49 -11.83 -3.31
CA ILE A 28 41.63 -12.45 -4.33
C ILE A 28 40.35 -12.98 -3.68
N THR A 29 40.46 -13.67 -2.55
CA THR A 29 39.31 -14.20 -1.82
C THR A 29 38.43 -13.10 -1.24
N SER A 30 39.00 -12.06 -0.64
CA SER A 30 38.26 -10.91 -0.11
C SER A 30 37.49 -10.16 -1.21
N ASN A 31 38.13 -9.91 -2.36
CA ASN A 31 37.48 -9.28 -3.51
C ASN A 31 36.39 -10.18 -4.13
N SER A 32 36.64 -11.49 -4.22
CA SER A 32 35.66 -12.46 -4.71
C SER A 32 34.44 -12.58 -3.79
N MET A 33 34.64 -12.62 -2.47
CA MET A 33 33.55 -12.66 -1.50
C MET A 33 32.70 -11.37 -1.54
N SER A 34 33.34 -10.21 -1.68
CA SER A 34 32.64 -8.94 -1.87
C SER A 34 31.83 -8.91 -3.18
N GLY A 35 32.41 -9.42 -4.27
CA GLY A 35 31.72 -9.55 -5.56
C GLY A 35 30.53 -10.50 -5.52
N VAL A 36 30.64 -11.65 -4.85
CA VAL A 36 29.53 -12.61 -4.68
C VAL A 36 28.41 -12.02 -3.82
N ALA A 37 28.73 -11.26 -2.77
CA ALA A 37 27.73 -10.56 -1.95
C ALA A 37 26.97 -9.50 -2.78
N ALA A 38 27.69 -8.71 -3.58
CA ALA A 38 27.10 -7.72 -4.48
C ALA A 38 26.18 -8.39 -5.53
N LEU A 39 26.63 -9.46 -6.18
CA LEU A 39 25.83 -10.20 -7.16
C LEU A 39 24.57 -10.81 -6.55
N ARG A 40 24.65 -11.37 -5.33
CA ARG A 40 23.49 -11.90 -4.61
C ARG A 40 22.50 -10.78 -4.25
N SER A 41 23.01 -9.62 -3.82
CA SER A 41 22.18 -8.45 -3.56
C SER A 41 21.46 -8.00 -4.84
N MET A 42 22.19 -7.81 -5.94
CA MET A 42 21.63 -7.42 -7.24
C MET A 42 20.58 -8.43 -7.74
N ALA A 43 20.87 -9.74 -7.68
CA ALA A 43 19.93 -10.77 -8.11
C ALA A 43 18.61 -10.73 -7.30
N ARG A 44 18.69 -10.41 -6.00
CA ARG A 44 17.52 -10.26 -5.12
C ARG A 44 16.74 -8.98 -5.42
N VAL A 45 17.42 -7.86 -5.58
CA VAL A 45 16.79 -6.58 -5.96
C VAL A 45 16.05 -6.75 -7.29
N THR A 46 16.69 -7.37 -8.29
CA THR A 46 16.05 -7.67 -9.57
C THR A 46 14.83 -8.58 -9.40
N SER A 47 14.95 -9.66 -8.61
CA SER A 47 13.83 -10.57 -8.34
C SER A 47 12.65 -9.86 -7.67
N ASN A 48 12.91 -9.04 -6.64
CA ASN A 48 11.89 -8.27 -5.94
C ASN A 48 11.27 -7.18 -6.83
N SER A 49 12.07 -6.55 -7.70
CA SER A 49 11.59 -5.60 -8.69
C SER A 49 10.69 -6.26 -9.73
N THR A 50 11.04 -7.45 -10.22
CA THR A 50 10.18 -8.22 -11.12
C THR A 50 8.86 -8.55 -10.45
N ARG A 51 8.89 -9.05 -9.20
CA ARG A 51 7.67 -9.36 -8.42
C ARG A 51 6.80 -8.14 -8.19
N ALA A 52 7.39 -7.01 -7.81
CA ALA A 52 6.67 -5.77 -7.61
C ALA A 52 6.04 -5.27 -8.93
N GLY A 53 6.76 -5.38 -10.05
CA GLY A 53 6.24 -5.11 -11.39
C GLY A 53 5.08 -6.04 -11.77
N GLU A 54 5.14 -7.33 -11.43
CA GLU A 54 4.04 -8.29 -11.64
C GLU A 54 2.79 -7.93 -10.81
N ILE A 55 2.95 -7.50 -9.56
CA ILE A 55 1.85 -7.02 -8.71
C ILE A 55 1.18 -5.82 -9.36
N VAL A 56 1.97 -4.80 -9.73
CA VAL A 56 1.46 -3.60 -10.40
C VAL A 56 0.73 -3.98 -11.69
N HIS A 57 1.36 -4.74 -12.59
CA HIS A 57 0.74 -5.19 -13.83
C HIS A 57 -0.57 -5.97 -13.59
N GLY A 58 -0.61 -6.78 -12.54
CA GLY A 58 -1.81 -7.49 -12.09
C GLY A 58 -2.95 -6.56 -11.66
N ILE A 59 -2.63 -5.44 -11.01
CA ILE A 59 -3.59 -4.37 -10.68
C ILE A 59 -4.06 -3.68 -11.96
N GLU A 60 -3.13 -3.27 -12.83
CA GLU A 60 -3.46 -2.57 -14.08
C GLU A 60 -4.44 -3.37 -14.93
N LYS A 61 -4.21 -4.69 -15.06
CA LYS A 61 -5.09 -5.59 -15.80
C LYS A 61 -6.50 -5.65 -15.20
N ARG A 62 -6.63 -5.58 -13.88
CA ARG A 62 -7.92 -5.64 -13.17
C ARG A 62 -8.72 -4.35 -13.28
N VAL A 63 -8.06 -3.20 -13.21
CA VAL A 63 -8.72 -1.89 -13.28
C VAL A 63 -8.97 -1.44 -14.73
N ARG A 64 -8.27 -2.03 -15.70
CA ARG A 64 -8.34 -1.63 -17.12
C ARG A 64 -9.77 -1.57 -17.65
N GLY A 65 -10.10 -0.43 -18.26
CA GLY A 65 -11.42 -0.20 -18.87
C GLY A 65 -12.56 -0.04 -17.85
N GLY A 66 -12.24 0.01 -16.55
CA GLY A 66 -13.17 0.38 -15.50
C GLY A 66 -13.26 1.89 -15.28
N THR A 67 -14.09 2.29 -14.34
CA THR A 67 -14.29 3.67 -13.90
C THR A 67 -14.04 3.73 -12.40
N GLY A 68 -13.17 4.65 -11.98
CA GLY A 68 -12.84 4.85 -10.57
C GLY A 68 -13.98 5.52 -9.81
N PHE A 69 -14.07 5.23 -8.51
CA PHE A 69 -15.09 5.77 -7.65
C PHE A 69 -14.53 6.06 -6.25
N ARG A 70 -15.03 7.12 -5.63
CA ARG A 70 -14.65 7.53 -4.27
C ARG A 70 -15.90 7.49 -3.40
N PRO A 71 -16.11 6.42 -2.61
CA PRO A 71 -17.29 6.29 -1.78
C PRO A 71 -17.36 7.41 -0.74
N ALA A 72 -18.46 8.14 -0.75
CA ALA A 72 -18.78 9.19 0.19
C ALA A 72 -20.25 9.07 0.61
N ALA A 73 -20.51 9.37 1.86
CA ALA A 73 -21.82 9.37 2.47
C ALA A 73 -21.92 10.52 3.49
N TRP A 74 -23.14 10.91 3.84
CA TRP A 74 -23.40 11.95 4.82
C TRP A 74 -24.32 11.41 5.91
N ILE A 75 -23.95 11.71 7.15
CA ILE A 75 -24.71 11.30 8.33
C ILE A 75 -26.08 11.98 8.31
N VAL A 76 -27.16 11.20 8.42
CA VAL A 76 -28.53 11.75 8.40
C VAL A 76 -28.97 12.18 9.80
N THR A 77 -28.53 11.45 10.83
CA THR A 77 -28.93 11.66 12.22
C THR A 77 -27.68 11.87 13.09
N ASN A 78 -27.71 12.87 13.98
CA ASN A 78 -26.60 13.16 14.89
C ASN A 78 -26.11 11.90 15.63
N ILE A 79 -24.80 11.70 15.65
CA ILE A 79 -24.13 10.63 16.39
C ILE A 79 -23.50 11.26 17.64
N GLY A 80 -23.91 10.83 18.83
CA GLY A 80 -23.23 11.23 20.07
C GLY A 80 -21.91 10.48 20.28
N ALA A 81 -21.00 11.02 21.10
CA ALA A 81 -19.72 10.37 21.43
C ALA A 81 -19.86 8.99 22.11
N SER A 82 -20.98 8.74 22.80
CA SER A 82 -21.33 7.42 23.37
C SER A 82 -22.31 6.62 22.49
N GLY A 83 -22.63 7.13 21.30
CA GLY A 83 -23.79 6.70 20.52
C GLY A 83 -23.54 5.50 19.60
N GLY A 84 -24.63 4.77 19.37
CA GLY A 84 -24.98 3.99 18.17
C GLY A 84 -24.22 2.68 17.91
N ILE A 85 -24.96 1.58 17.71
CA ILE A 85 -24.47 0.40 16.98
C ILE A 85 -24.58 0.58 15.46
N ASP A 86 -25.37 1.55 15.01
CA ASP A 86 -25.66 1.86 13.61
C ASP A 86 -25.50 3.37 13.34
N ILE A 87 -25.11 3.72 12.12
CA ILE A 87 -25.08 5.08 11.58
C ILE A 87 -25.97 5.15 10.36
N GLU A 88 -27.00 6.00 10.43
CA GLU A 88 -27.86 6.30 9.30
C GLU A 88 -27.19 7.30 8.35
N VAL A 89 -27.21 6.98 7.07
CA VAL A 89 -26.56 7.76 6.01
C VAL A 89 -27.49 7.98 4.83
N ASP A 90 -27.15 8.94 3.99
CA ASP A 90 -27.87 9.19 2.74
C ASP A 90 -27.56 8.12 1.66
N SER A 91 -26.37 7.53 1.66
CA SER A 91 -25.95 6.51 0.70
C SER A 91 -24.91 5.53 1.26
N VAL A 92 -24.97 4.27 0.82
CA VAL A 92 -23.89 3.27 0.99
C VAL A 92 -23.26 2.88 -0.34
N ARG A 93 -23.53 3.64 -1.41
CA ARG A 93 -23.08 3.31 -2.77
C ARG A 93 -21.55 3.26 -2.84
N GLY A 94 -21.02 2.17 -3.37
CA GLY A 94 -19.58 1.97 -3.55
C GLY A 94 -18.81 1.66 -2.26
N PHE A 95 -19.46 1.64 -1.10
CA PHE A 95 -18.85 1.11 0.11
C PHE A 95 -18.86 -0.42 0.07
N PRO A 96 -17.76 -1.08 0.46
CA PRO A 96 -17.78 -2.51 0.74
C PRO A 96 -18.80 -2.87 1.82
N ASN A 97 -19.22 -4.13 1.89
CA ASN A 97 -20.14 -4.64 2.91
C ASN A 97 -19.60 -4.57 4.35
N VAL A 98 -18.28 -4.65 4.52
CA VAL A 98 -17.57 -4.43 5.79
C VAL A 98 -16.34 -3.56 5.54
N GLY A 99 -15.94 -2.74 6.49
CA GLY A 99 -14.76 -1.89 6.29
C GLY A 99 -14.54 -0.88 7.40
N LEU A 100 -13.72 0.11 7.06
CA LEU A 100 -13.37 1.22 7.93
C LEU A 100 -13.83 2.53 7.27
N LEU A 101 -14.51 3.36 8.04
CA LEU A 101 -14.93 4.71 7.66
C LEU A 101 -14.02 5.72 8.34
N VAL A 102 -13.85 6.87 7.70
CA VAL A 102 -13.33 8.08 8.31
C VAL A 102 -14.45 9.12 8.33
N ALA A 103 -14.80 9.58 9.54
CA ALA A 103 -15.76 10.64 9.77
C ALA A 103 -15.05 11.99 9.81
N GLU A 104 -15.67 13.00 9.20
CA GLU A 104 -15.19 14.40 9.12
C GLU A 104 -13.68 14.51 8.78
N PRO A 105 -13.22 13.90 7.67
CA PRO A 105 -11.80 13.87 7.31
C PRO A 105 -11.23 15.28 7.08
N GLY A 106 -10.07 15.55 7.67
CA GLY A 106 -9.42 16.86 7.61
C GLY A 106 -9.97 17.89 8.59
N THR A 107 -10.74 17.46 9.60
CA THR A 107 -11.20 18.32 10.70
C THR A 107 -10.58 17.88 12.01
N SER A 108 -10.67 18.73 13.04
CA SER A 108 -10.29 18.35 14.40
C SER A 108 -11.18 17.24 14.98
N ASN A 109 -12.33 16.94 14.37
CA ASN A 109 -13.29 15.91 14.81
C ASN A 109 -13.13 14.58 14.09
N VAL A 110 -12.02 14.36 13.36
CA VAL A 110 -11.77 13.11 12.66
C VAL A 110 -11.88 11.89 13.59
N GLU A 111 -12.56 10.84 13.11
CA GLU A 111 -12.68 9.56 13.78
C GLU A 111 -12.66 8.42 12.77
N PHE A 112 -12.01 7.30 13.12
CA PHE A 112 -12.07 6.06 12.37
C PHE A 112 -13.07 5.09 12.99
N ILE A 113 -14.02 4.64 12.17
CA ILE A 113 -15.19 3.86 12.59
C ILE A 113 -15.25 2.59 11.74
N ARG A 114 -15.09 1.42 12.37
CA ARG A 114 -15.25 0.14 11.67
C ARG A 114 -16.73 -0.20 11.61
N TYR A 115 -17.16 -0.73 10.49
CA TYR A 115 -18.52 -1.25 10.30
C TYR A 115 -18.45 -2.68 9.78
N ASN A 116 -19.38 -3.50 10.25
CA ASN A 116 -19.49 -4.90 9.86
C ASN A 116 -20.74 -5.17 9.00
N GLU A 117 -21.50 -4.13 8.69
CA GLU A 117 -22.62 -4.17 7.75
C GLU A 117 -22.73 -2.82 7.04
N ALA A 118 -22.81 -2.82 5.71
CA ALA A 118 -23.32 -1.72 4.92
C ALA A 118 -24.60 -2.19 4.24
N SER A 119 -25.74 -1.63 4.64
CA SER A 119 -27.04 -2.02 4.10
C SER A 119 -27.77 -0.85 3.46
N SER A 120 -28.38 -1.15 2.31
CA SER A 120 -29.33 -0.30 1.62
C SER A 120 -30.65 -1.04 1.56
N ASN A 121 -31.69 -0.49 2.19
CA ASN A 121 -33.06 -0.95 1.99
C ASN A 121 -33.91 0.20 1.45
N ALA A 122 -35.16 -0.09 1.05
CA ALA A 122 -36.03 0.92 0.43
C ALA A 122 -36.38 2.12 1.33
N VAL A 123 -36.04 2.08 2.62
CA VAL A 123 -36.43 3.07 3.63
C VAL A 123 -35.22 3.82 4.18
N VAL A 124 -34.10 3.13 4.43
CA VAL A 124 -32.92 3.68 5.12
C VAL A 124 -31.62 3.06 4.57
N ASN A 125 -30.60 3.89 4.38
CA ASN A 125 -29.22 3.44 4.20
C ASN A 125 -28.47 3.54 5.53
N ARG A 126 -27.71 2.51 5.89
CA ARG A 126 -26.98 2.50 7.16
C ARG A 126 -25.67 1.72 7.10
N PHE A 127 -24.75 2.13 7.97
CA PHE A 127 -23.64 1.30 8.42
C PHE A 127 -24.00 0.71 9.79
N GLY A 128 -23.89 -0.60 9.95
CA GLY A 128 -24.28 -1.32 11.16
C GLY A 128 -23.15 -2.10 11.81
N ALA A 129 -23.44 -2.58 13.02
CA ALA A 129 -22.49 -3.32 13.86
C ALA A 129 -21.14 -2.58 13.99
N ILE A 130 -21.25 -1.33 14.43
CA ILE A 130 -20.16 -0.37 14.43
C ILE A 130 -19.23 -0.56 15.63
N GLU A 131 -17.94 -0.54 15.33
CA GLU A 131 -16.86 -0.48 16.30
C GLU A 131 -16.14 0.85 16.16
N ARG A 132 -16.28 1.69 17.18
CA ARG A 132 -15.59 2.98 17.27
C ARG A 132 -14.20 2.79 17.86
N ASN A 133 -13.47 3.88 18.05
CA ASN A 133 -12.11 3.86 18.62
C ASN A 133 -11.07 3.09 17.78
N GLN A 134 -11.13 3.21 16.46
CA GLN A 134 -10.17 2.56 15.59
C GLN A 134 -8.94 3.46 15.38
N ARG A 135 -7.78 2.85 15.06
CA ARG A 135 -6.54 3.60 14.73
C ARG A 135 -6.04 4.54 15.84
N GLY A 136 -6.39 4.26 17.10
CA GLY A 136 -5.99 5.11 18.25
C GLY A 136 -6.78 6.42 18.36
N TYR A 137 -7.83 6.63 17.56
CA TYR A 137 -8.70 7.80 17.65
C TYR A 137 -9.82 7.56 18.65
N SER A 138 -10.05 8.46 19.60
CA SER A 138 -11.19 8.33 20.52
C SER A 138 -12.53 8.64 19.85
N PRO A 139 -13.65 8.04 20.30
CA PRO A 139 -15.00 8.35 19.81
C PRO A 139 -15.39 9.82 19.99
N ARG A 140 -16.08 10.41 19.00
CA ARG A 140 -16.49 11.82 18.99
C ARG A 140 -17.97 12.01 18.66
N SER A 141 -18.50 13.20 18.89
CA SER A 141 -19.84 13.53 18.41
C SER A 141 -19.76 14.05 16.97
N HIS A 142 -20.66 13.59 16.10
CA HIS A 142 -20.77 14.04 14.71
C HIS A 142 -22.19 14.53 14.44
N ALA A 143 -22.31 15.70 13.81
CA ALA A 143 -23.61 16.26 13.45
C ALA A 143 -24.18 15.58 12.19
N ALA A 144 -25.49 15.65 12.03
CA ALA A 144 -26.14 15.41 10.75
C ALA A 144 -25.52 16.32 9.67
N GLY A 145 -25.28 15.78 8.49
CA GLY A 145 -24.53 16.39 7.40
C GLY A 145 -23.01 16.20 7.50
N ALA A 146 -22.49 15.59 8.56
CA ALA A 146 -21.07 15.25 8.63
C ALA A 146 -20.70 14.20 7.58
N ALA A 147 -19.56 14.39 6.92
CA ALA A 147 -19.10 13.52 5.84
C ALA A 147 -18.47 12.24 6.39
N LEU A 148 -18.80 11.12 5.75
CA LEU A 148 -18.19 9.81 5.92
C LEU A 148 -17.54 9.39 4.60
N ARG A 149 -16.32 8.86 4.69
CA ARG A 149 -15.61 8.29 3.55
C ARG A 149 -15.07 6.92 3.89
N TRP A 150 -14.84 6.09 2.88
CA TRP A 150 -14.15 4.82 3.09
C TRP A 150 -12.68 5.11 3.39
N ALA A 151 -12.21 4.72 4.57
CA ALA A 151 -10.91 5.15 5.12
C ALA A 151 -9.71 4.86 4.19
N PRO A 152 -9.61 3.68 3.53
CA PRO A 152 -8.53 3.42 2.60
C PRO A 152 -8.50 4.36 1.39
N SER A 153 -9.60 5.04 1.05
CA SER A 153 -9.61 5.93 -0.11
C SER A 153 -8.72 7.16 0.07
N GLY A 154 -8.06 7.56 -1.02
CA GLY A 154 -7.36 8.84 -1.14
C GLY A 154 -8.12 9.83 -2.02
N GLU A 155 -8.19 11.09 -1.60
CA GLU A 155 -8.65 12.20 -2.42
C GLU A 155 -7.47 13.06 -2.85
N VAL A 156 -7.24 13.15 -4.16
CA VAL A 156 -6.31 14.14 -4.71
C VAL A 156 -6.94 15.53 -4.64
N LEU A 157 -6.19 16.47 -4.07
CA LEU A 157 -6.56 17.87 -3.97
C LEU A 157 -6.05 18.65 -5.18
N SER A 158 -6.83 19.63 -5.61
CA SER A 158 -6.45 20.51 -6.72
C SER A 158 -5.58 21.67 -6.24
N GLY A 159 -4.50 21.95 -6.99
CA GLY A 159 -3.57 23.04 -6.69
C GLY A 159 -2.68 22.78 -5.47
N THR A 160 -2.13 23.85 -4.90
CA THR A 160 -1.35 23.81 -3.66
C THR A 160 -2.26 24.21 -2.50
N PRO A 161 -2.74 23.24 -1.69
CA PRO A 161 -3.62 23.51 -0.55
C PRO A 161 -2.86 24.22 0.57
N SER A 162 -3.60 24.91 1.46
CA SER A 162 -3.00 25.52 2.64
C SER A 162 -2.49 24.45 3.61
N PRO A 163 -1.40 24.71 4.36
CA PRO A 163 -0.93 23.79 5.39
C PRO A 163 -2.06 23.36 6.34
N GLY A 164 -2.13 22.06 6.66
CA GLY A 164 -3.17 21.49 7.52
C GLY A 164 -4.50 21.15 6.82
N THR A 165 -4.62 21.38 5.51
CA THR A 165 -5.83 21.00 4.73
C THR A 165 -5.64 19.72 3.89
N PHE A 166 -4.46 19.14 3.94
CA PHE A 166 -4.06 17.89 3.29
C PHE A 166 -3.42 16.96 4.31
N ASP A 167 -3.49 15.65 4.06
CA ASP A 167 -2.93 14.63 4.95
C ASP A 167 -1.55 14.14 4.49
N GLY A 168 -1.23 14.31 3.21
CA GLY A 168 0.08 13.99 2.67
C GLY A 168 0.37 14.68 1.34
N GLN A 169 1.64 14.69 0.97
CA GLN A 169 2.15 15.19 -0.29
C GLN A 169 3.01 14.10 -0.92
N SER A 170 2.71 13.72 -2.15
CA SER A 170 3.48 12.75 -2.91
C SER A 170 4.01 13.38 -4.20
N VAL A 171 4.93 12.70 -4.88
CA VAL A 171 5.44 13.10 -6.19
C VAL A 171 4.71 12.32 -7.27
N SER A 172 4.34 13.02 -8.34
CA SER A 172 3.87 12.40 -9.58
C SER A 172 4.72 12.86 -10.75
N SER A 173 4.57 12.19 -11.89
CA SER A 173 5.16 12.62 -13.17
C SER A 173 4.78 14.06 -13.58
N ALA A 174 3.71 14.65 -13.01
CA ALA A 174 3.26 16.00 -13.29
C ALA A 174 3.69 17.04 -12.23
N GLY A 175 4.46 16.63 -11.22
CA GLY A 175 4.83 17.43 -10.06
C GLY A 175 4.18 16.92 -8.77
N SER A 176 4.26 17.72 -7.71
CA SER A 176 3.70 17.37 -6.40
C SER A 176 2.18 17.24 -6.44
N VAL A 177 1.69 16.20 -5.76
CA VAL A 177 0.27 15.90 -5.60
C VAL A 177 -0.03 15.91 -4.11
N TYR A 178 -1.00 16.73 -3.73
CA TYR A 178 -1.50 16.78 -2.36
C TYR A 178 -2.74 15.91 -2.25
N PHE A 179 -2.89 15.18 -1.16
CA PHE A 179 -4.04 14.30 -0.96
C PHE A 179 -4.56 14.31 0.47
N ARG A 180 -5.79 13.81 0.64
CA ARG A 180 -6.48 13.57 1.91
C ARG A 180 -6.90 12.11 2.01
N GLY A 181 -6.85 11.52 3.20
CA GLY A 181 -7.15 10.12 3.47
C GLY A 181 -5.91 9.23 3.50
N GLU A 182 -6.11 7.93 3.71
CA GLU A 182 -5.03 6.96 3.82
C GLU A 182 -4.46 6.56 2.45
N ALA A 183 -5.23 6.71 1.36
CA ALA A 183 -4.80 6.35 0.00
C ALA A 183 -4.24 4.92 -0.14
N THR A 184 -4.68 3.99 0.72
CA THR A 184 -4.30 2.56 0.73
C THR A 184 -5.30 1.66 0.03
N GLY A 185 -6.37 2.22 -0.54
CA GLY A 185 -7.36 1.50 -1.31
C GLY A 185 -8.06 2.33 -2.38
N PHE A 186 -8.67 1.62 -3.33
CA PHE A 186 -9.31 2.19 -4.50
C PHE A 186 -10.56 1.38 -4.88
N VAL A 187 -11.68 2.07 -5.08
CA VAL A 187 -12.96 1.47 -5.53
C VAL A 187 -13.18 1.75 -7.01
N PHE A 188 -13.69 0.76 -7.74
CA PHE A 188 -14.01 0.90 -9.15
C PHE A 188 -15.10 -0.06 -9.61
N GLN A 189 -15.71 0.28 -10.74
CA GLN A 189 -16.50 -0.67 -11.53
C GLN A 189 -15.73 -0.99 -12.80
N ARG A 190 -15.90 -2.20 -13.34
CA ARG A 190 -15.30 -2.60 -14.61
C ARG A 190 -16.34 -2.70 -15.70
N SER A 191 -15.91 -2.44 -16.94
CA SER A 191 -16.71 -2.70 -18.13
C SER A 191 -16.82 -4.22 -18.36
N LEU A 192 -18.02 -4.76 -18.19
CA LEU A 192 -18.35 -6.17 -18.43
C LEU A 192 -19.25 -6.33 -19.65
N VAL A 193 -19.18 -7.49 -20.29
CA VAL A 193 -20.14 -7.90 -21.30
C VAL A 193 -21.19 -8.77 -20.60
N ILE A 194 -22.43 -8.28 -20.54
CA ILE A 194 -23.57 -8.96 -19.92
C ILE A 194 -24.63 -9.15 -21.00
N GLY A 195 -24.83 -10.40 -21.42
CA GLY A 195 -25.61 -10.71 -22.61
C GLY A 195 -25.00 -10.07 -23.87
N ALA A 196 -25.78 -9.24 -24.56
CA ALA A 196 -25.35 -8.49 -25.75
C ALA A 196 -24.88 -7.06 -25.44
N THR A 197 -24.88 -6.63 -24.18
CA THR A 197 -24.59 -5.25 -23.79
C THR A 197 -23.31 -5.14 -22.98
N ARG A 198 -22.58 -4.04 -23.17
CA ARG A 198 -21.45 -3.67 -22.33
C ARG A 198 -21.95 -2.73 -21.23
N GLN A 199 -21.74 -3.10 -19.97
CA GLN A 199 -22.21 -2.34 -18.80
C GLN A 199 -21.14 -2.30 -17.72
N LEU A 200 -21.19 -1.29 -16.85
CA LEU A 200 -20.31 -1.21 -15.68
C LEU A 200 -20.82 -2.14 -14.57
N GLY A 201 -19.91 -2.84 -13.91
CA GLY A 201 -20.24 -3.73 -12.80
C GLY A 201 -19.04 -4.49 -12.25
N SER A 202 -19.30 -5.69 -11.74
CA SER A 202 -18.26 -6.61 -11.22
C SER A 202 -18.58 -8.07 -11.52
N LEU A 203 -17.55 -8.93 -11.58
CA LEU A 203 -17.72 -10.38 -11.46
C LEU A 203 -17.73 -10.68 -9.96
N VAL A 204 -18.87 -11.09 -9.43
CA VAL A 204 -19.05 -11.56 -8.06
C VAL A 204 -19.25 -13.07 -8.13
N HIS A 205 -18.38 -13.83 -7.49
CA HIS A 205 -18.26 -15.30 -7.61
C HIS A 205 -18.22 -15.78 -9.06
N GLY A 206 -17.47 -15.05 -9.91
CA GLY A 206 -17.37 -15.34 -11.35
C GLY A 206 -18.62 -14.97 -12.18
N THR A 207 -19.70 -14.53 -11.55
CA THR A 207 -20.93 -14.12 -12.24
C THR A 207 -20.89 -12.63 -12.56
N PRO A 208 -21.12 -12.20 -13.82
CA PRO A 208 -21.27 -10.80 -14.16
C PRO A 208 -22.49 -10.19 -13.46
N THR A 209 -22.24 -9.27 -12.56
CA THR A 209 -23.24 -8.58 -11.74
C THR A 209 -23.30 -7.12 -12.17
N PRO A 210 -24.39 -6.69 -12.84
CA PRO A 210 -24.71 -5.27 -12.99
C PRO A 210 -24.72 -4.60 -11.62
N ASP A 211 -24.26 -3.35 -11.54
CA ASP A 211 -24.14 -2.58 -10.28
C ASP A 211 -23.15 -3.15 -9.24
N GLY A 212 -22.46 -4.25 -9.55
CA GLY A 212 -21.40 -4.79 -8.72
C GLY A 212 -20.21 -3.82 -8.62
N TRP A 213 -19.48 -3.92 -7.52
CA TRP A 213 -18.32 -3.10 -7.21
C TRP A 213 -17.07 -3.94 -7.04
N ASN A 214 -15.92 -3.28 -7.16
CA ASN A 214 -14.61 -3.84 -6.90
C ASN A 214 -13.85 -2.85 -6.01
N ALA A 215 -13.06 -3.37 -5.08
CA ALA A 215 -12.12 -2.60 -4.30
C ALA A 215 -10.78 -3.31 -4.29
N ILE A 216 -9.71 -2.58 -4.52
CA ILE A 216 -8.35 -3.03 -4.21
C ILE A 216 -7.93 -2.28 -2.97
N TYR A 217 -7.46 -2.98 -1.94
CA TYR A 217 -7.04 -2.34 -0.69
C TYR A 217 -5.90 -3.11 -0.01
N TYR A 218 -5.17 -2.40 0.83
CA TYR A 218 -4.14 -2.95 1.68
C TYR A 218 -4.72 -3.59 2.95
N GLU A 219 -4.33 -4.83 3.23
CA GLU A 219 -4.62 -5.53 4.48
C GLU A 219 -3.30 -5.85 5.22
N PRO A 220 -3.11 -5.34 6.45
CA PRO A 220 -1.96 -5.65 7.27
C PRO A 220 -2.06 -7.09 7.77
N VAL A 221 -0.94 -7.81 7.78
CA VAL A 221 -0.89 -9.23 8.19
C VAL A 221 0.04 -9.42 9.39
N SER A 222 1.17 -8.72 9.40
CA SER A 222 2.16 -8.78 10.48
C SER A 222 2.78 -7.40 10.68
N THR A 223 3.51 -7.23 11.78
CA THR A 223 4.24 -5.99 12.07
C THR A 223 5.75 -6.23 12.12
N ILE A 224 6.50 -5.19 11.80
CA ILE A 224 7.95 -5.11 11.93
C ILE A 224 8.23 -3.89 12.78
N ARG A 225 9.03 -4.05 13.84
CA ARG A 225 9.47 -2.92 14.67
C ARG A 225 10.94 -2.69 14.47
N GLU A 226 11.31 -1.42 14.33
CA GLU A 226 12.70 -1.01 14.25
C GLU A 226 13.47 -1.30 15.52
N ALA A 227 12.82 -1.07 16.67
CA ALA A 227 13.39 -1.32 17.98
C ALA A 227 13.85 -2.77 18.16
N ASP A 228 13.07 -3.73 17.63
CA ASP A 228 13.39 -5.15 17.70
C ASP A 228 14.58 -5.53 16.80
N ARG A 229 14.80 -4.76 15.73
CA ARG A 229 15.87 -5.00 14.75
C ARG A 229 17.13 -4.19 15.04
N GLY A 230 17.02 -3.09 15.77
CA GLY A 230 18.12 -2.14 16.02
C GLY A 230 18.53 -1.33 14.79
N TYR A 231 17.65 -1.21 13.79
CA TYR A 231 17.89 -0.50 12.54
C TYR A 231 16.77 0.50 12.26
N ASP A 232 17.18 1.65 11.76
CA ASP A 232 16.35 2.69 11.15
C ASP A 232 16.06 2.24 9.70
N LEU A 233 14.80 1.90 9.41
CA LEU A 233 14.35 1.28 8.17
C LEU A 233 13.95 2.32 7.13
N ASN A 234 13.31 3.40 7.53
CA ASN A 234 12.90 4.53 6.67
C ASN A 234 13.95 5.65 6.62
N HIS A 235 15.02 5.56 7.40
CA HIS A 235 16.13 6.52 7.45
C HIS A 235 15.73 7.91 7.98
N ASP A 236 14.73 7.98 8.85
CA ASP A 236 14.23 9.25 9.40
C ASP A 236 15.04 9.78 10.59
N GLY A 237 16.00 8.98 11.08
CA GLY A 237 16.91 9.34 12.16
C GLY A 237 16.53 8.75 13.52
N ASP A 238 15.46 7.96 13.63
CA ASP A 238 15.16 7.19 14.82
C ASP A 238 15.03 5.67 14.56
N LYS A 239 14.58 4.92 15.57
CA LYS A 239 14.50 3.44 15.54
C LYS A 239 13.25 2.96 16.28
N SER A 240 12.24 3.80 16.36
CA SER A 240 11.05 3.60 17.18
C SER A 240 9.83 3.25 16.35
N ASP A 241 9.96 3.26 15.02
CA ASP A 241 8.84 3.05 14.14
C ASP A 241 8.38 1.59 14.13
N THR A 242 7.09 1.46 13.86
CA THR A 242 6.43 0.20 13.60
C THR A 242 5.86 0.23 12.21
N PHE A 243 6.20 -0.77 11.42
CA PHE A 243 5.69 -0.96 10.07
C PHE A 243 4.74 -2.14 10.01
N ASP A 244 3.61 -1.95 9.35
CA ASP A 244 2.72 -3.03 8.95
C ASP A 244 3.26 -3.66 7.66
N LEU A 245 3.45 -4.98 7.69
CA LEU A 245 3.68 -5.81 6.51
C LEU A 245 2.37 -6.48 6.13
N GLY A 246 1.92 -6.23 4.91
CA GLY A 246 0.60 -6.62 4.44
C GLY A 246 0.58 -7.05 2.98
N GLN A 247 -0.63 -7.26 2.50
CA GLN A 247 -0.92 -7.69 1.15
C GLN A 247 -2.03 -6.82 0.54
N LEU A 248 -2.06 -6.76 -0.78
CA LEU A 248 -3.19 -6.22 -1.51
C LEU A 248 -4.26 -7.29 -1.68
N ARG A 249 -5.50 -6.86 -1.52
CA ARG A 249 -6.68 -7.70 -1.68
C ARG A 249 -7.61 -7.09 -2.70
N LEU A 250 -8.24 -7.96 -3.49
CA LEU A 250 -9.35 -7.61 -4.34
C LEU A 250 -10.62 -8.10 -3.68
N ARG A 251 -11.50 -7.16 -3.35
CA ARG A 251 -12.86 -7.45 -2.93
C ARG A 251 -13.84 -7.13 -4.05
N THR A 252 -14.77 -8.04 -4.32
CA THR A 252 -15.92 -7.79 -5.20
C THR A 252 -17.21 -8.05 -4.47
N TRP A 253 -18.23 -7.23 -4.70
CA TRP A 253 -19.53 -7.38 -4.02
C TRP A 253 -20.67 -6.81 -4.86
N SER A 254 -21.89 -7.23 -4.54
CA SER A 254 -23.13 -6.64 -5.05
C SER A 254 -23.78 -5.78 -3.98
N PRO A 255 -24.29 -4.58 -4.31
CA PRO A 255 -25.11 -3.78 -3.38
C PRO A 255 -26.57 -4.26 -3.32
N ILE A 256 -27.02 -5.08 -4.27
CA ILE A 256 -28.42 -5.52 -4.40
C ILE A 256 -28.53 -6.99 -3.97
N GLY A 257 -29.22 -7.24 -2.86
CA GLY A 257 -29.59 -8.57 -2.38
C GLY A 257 -29.27 -8.80 -0.90
N THR A 258 -30.10 -9.61 -0.23
CA THR A 258 -29.82 -10.11 1.14
C THR A 258 -28.71 -11.16 1.19
N SER A 259 -28.18 -11.58 0.04
CA SER A 259 -27.00 -12.44 -0.02
C SER A 259 -25.73 -11.59 -0.03
N THR A 260 -24.93 -11.76 1.01
CA THR A 260 -23.57 -11.24 1.21
C THR A 260 -22.58 -11.88 0.24
N GLN A 261 -22.90 -11.92 -1.06
CA GLN A 261 -22.01 -12.45 -2.07
C GLN A 261 -20.82 -11.49 -2.22
N VAL A 262 -19.71 -11.93 -1.65
CA VAL A 262 -18.47 -11.18 -1.56
C VAL A 262 -17.34 -12.15 -1.89
N ASP A 263 -16.56 -11.84 -2.92
CA ASP A 263 -15.24 -12.43 -3.04
C ASP A 263 -14.25 -11.50 -2.38
N ASP A 264 -13.32 -12.07 -1.61
CA ASP A 264 -12.20 -11.35 -1.05
C ASP A 264 -10.94 -12.19 -1.19
N ILE A 265 -10.11 -11.83 -2.17
CA ILE A 265 -8.95 -12.63 -2.55
C ILE A 265 -7.66 -11.81 -2.46
N PRO A 266 -6.56 -12.40 -1.93
CA PRO A 266 -5.26 -11.77 -2.00
C PRO A 266 -4.79 -11.72 -3.46
N ILE A 267 -4.25 -10.57 -3.87
CA ILE A 267 -3.69 -10.33 -5.21
C ILE A 267 -2.20 -10.00 -5.19
N SER A 268 -1.59 -9.90 -4.00
CA SER A 268 -0.15 -9.82 -3.80
C SER A 268 0.27 -10.75 -2.66
N PRO A 269 1.56 -11.14 -2.59
CA PRO A 269 2.11 -11.71 -1.36
C PRO A 269 2.13 -10.67 -0.22
N THR A 270 2.35 -11.17 1.00
CA THR A 270 2.62 -10.35 2.19
C THR A 270 4.01 -9.75 2.11
N SER A 271 4.13 -8.66 1.36
CA SER A 271 5.40 -7.98 1.12
C SER A 271 5.27 -6.46 1.05
N ILE A 272 4.07 -5.91 1.19
CA ILE A 272 3.84 -4.47 1.06
C ILE A 272 3.94 -3.82 2.43
N VAL A 273 4.66 -2.71 2.50
CA VAL A 273 4.97 -2.02 3.75
C VAL A 273 4.20 -0.72 3.85
N GLN A 274 3.70 -0.44 5.05
CA GLN A 274 3.14 0.85 5.46
C GLN A 274 3.55 1.11 6.90
N GLU A 275 3.78 2.36 7.29
CA GLU A 275 4.06 2.70 8.70
C GLU A 275 2.75 2.67 9.52
N THR A 276 2.73 1.94 10.62
CA THR A 276 1.54 1.74 11.44
C THR A 276 0.99 3.08 11.94
N ASN A 277 -0.30 3.35 11.65
CA ASN A 277 -1.02 4.61 11.93
C ASN A 277 -0.64 5.82 11.05
N ALA A 278 0.32 5.69 10.14
CA ALA A 278 0.68 6.71 9.15
C ALA A 278 0.50 6.21 7.70
N TRP A 279 -0.45 5.30 7.49
CA TRP A 279 -0.76 4.72 6.18
C TRP A 279 -0.94 5.76 5.07
N GLY A 280 -0.18 5.56 3.99
CA GLY A 280 -0.06 6.41 2.81
C GLY A 280 0.53 7.79 3.05
N ARG A 281 0.73 8.20 4.31
CA ARG A 281 1.19 9.53 4.74
C ARG A 281 2.65 9.55 5.16
N ALA A 282 3.16 8.39 5.57
CA ALA A 282 4.56 8.17 5.91
C ALA A 282 5.47 8.29 4.68
N ASP A 283 6.68 8.77 4.93
CA ASP A 283 7.81 8.68 4.02
C ASP A 283 8.55 7.39 4.34
N LEU A 284 8.41 6.38 3.48
CA LEU A 284 9.00 5.06 3.69
C LEU A 284 10.37 4.95 3.05
N ASP A 285 10.70 5.77 2.05
CA ASP A 285 11.96 5.69 1.31
C ASP A 285 12.96 6.83 1.61
N GLY A 286 12.56 7.78 2.47
CA GLY A 286 13.37 8.89 2.95
C GLY A 286 13.50 10.03 1.93
N ASP A 287 12.61 10.12 0.94
CA ASP A 287 12.65 11.15 -0.11
C ASP A 287 12.03 12.50 0.32
N GLY A 288 11.51 12.56 1.55
CA GLY A 288 10.82 13.71 2.14
C GLY A 288 9.36 13.83 1.72
N MET A 289 8.80 12.83 1.05
CA MET A 289 7.43 12.81 0.55
C MET A 289 6.69 11.57 1.05
N ALA A 290 5.36 11.68 1.11
CA ALA A 290 4.52 10.56 1.49
C ALA A 290 4.41 9.50 0.37
N ASP A 291 4.22 8.25 0.78
CA ASP A 291 4.05 7.08 -0.09
C ASP A 291 2.62 6.52 -0.14
N PRO A 292 1.64 7.23 -0.74
CA PRO A 292 0.28 6.75 -0.90
C PRO A 292 0.20 5.62 -1.93
N MET A 293 -0.58 4.58 -1.66
CA MET A 293 -0.63 3.45 -2.57
C MET A 293 -1.45 3.69 -3.84
N PHE A 294 -2.57 4.40 -3.69
CA PHE A 294 -3.54 4.65 -4.76
C PHE A 294 -4.00 6.10 -4.72
N LEU A 295 -3.63 6.86 -5.76
CA LEU A 295 -4.11 8.23 -5.98
C LEU A 295 -4.97 8.29 -7.23
N TRP A 296 -6.26 8.52 -7.04
CA TRP A 296 -7.23 8.63 -8.13
C TRP A 296 -7.47 10.09 -8.51
N HIS A 297 -7.15 10.42 -9.77
CA HIS A 297 -7.32 11.74 -10.34
C HIS A 297 -8.58 11.76 -11.24
N ASP A 298 -9.72 12.16 -10.68
CA ASP A 298 -11.01 12.23 -11.37
C ASP A 298 -10.93 12.96 -12.72
N ALA A 299 -10.33 14.16 -12.74
CA ALA A 299 -10.33 15.05 -13.91
C ALA A 299 -9.63 14.43 -15.14
N SER A 300 -8.51 13.74 -14.91
CA SER A 300 -7.73 13.06 -15.95
C SER A 300 -8.11 11.60 -16.14
N SER A 301 -8.99 11.06 -15.28
CA SER A 301 -9.30 9.63 -15.19
C SER A 301 -8.04 8.77 -15.06
N LYS A 302 -7.08 9.22 -14.23
CA LYS A 302 -5.78 8.59 -14.03
C LYS A 302 -5.69 8.03 -12.62
N LEU A 303 -5.36 6.75 -12.49
CA LEU A 303 -5.00 6.12 -11.23
C LEU A 303 -3.48 6.03 -11.16
N GLN A 304 -2.86 6.69 -10.20
CA GLN A 304 -1.47 6.50 -9.84
C GLN A 304 -1.38 5.40 -8.78
N ILE A 305 -0.44 4.49 -8.97
CA ILE A 305 -0.20 3.32 -8.11
C ILE A 305 1.25 3.42 -7.66
N GLN A 306 1.50 3.43 -6.36
CA GLN A 306 2.84 3.36 -5.78
C GLN A 306 2.86 2.24 -4.74
N LEU A 307 3.81 1.33 -4.82
CA LEU A 307 3.92 0.23 -3.87
C LEU A 307 5.32 0.23 -3.30
N VAL A 308 5.40 0.26 -1.97
CA VAL A 308 6.66 0.06 -1.24
C VAL A 308 6.71 -1.38 -0.77
N VAL A 309 7.69 -2.13 -1.28
CA VAL A 309 7.84 -3.56 -1.07
C VAL A 309 9.03 -3.86 -0.17
N TRP A 310 8.80 -4.67 0.85
CA TRP A 310 9.83 -5.21 1.72
C TRP A 310 10.70 -6.23 1.00
N THR A 311 12.02 -6.04 1.05
CA THR A 311 13.00 -6.93 0.40
C THR A 311 13.69 -7.89 1.38
N GLY A 312 13.54 -7.68 2.69
CA GLY A 312 13.99 -8.61 3.74
C GLY A 312 15.50 -8.67 3.99
N HIS A 313 16.26 -7.64 3.61
CA HIS A 313 17.71 -7.66 3.78
C HIS A 313 18.14 -7.13 5.16
N GLU A 314 18.87 -7.95 5.93
CA GLU A 314 19.62 -7.49 7.11
C GLU A 314 20.97 -6.90 6.66
N GLY A 315 21.06 -5.57 6.58
CA GLY A 315 22.26 -4.84 6.18
C GLY A 315 21.99 -3.36 5.93
N ARG A 316 23.06 -2.55 5.82
CA ARG A 316 23.02 -1.08 5.68
C ARG A 316 22.50 -0.55 4.33
N GLN A 317 21.76 -1.32 3.53
CA GLN A 317 21.25 -0.84 2.24
C GLN A 317 19.77 -1.15 2.06
N ASN A 318 19.08 -0.19 1.42
CA ASN A 318 17.65 -0.03 1.17
C ASN A 318 16.84 -1.34 1.28
N GLN A 319 16.11 -1.46 2.40
CA GLN A 319 15.26 -2.62 2.67
C GLN A 319 13.88 -2.51 1.99
N PHE A 320 13.56 -1.32 1.49
CA PHE A 320 12.35 -1.00 0.76
C PHE A 320 12.63 -0.78 -0.72
N LEU A 321 11.72 -1.28 -1.55
CA LEU A 321 11.71 -1.04 -2.99
C LEU A 321 10.38 -0.39 -3.38
N LYS A 322 10.45 0.86 -3.84
CA LYS A 322 9.30 1.59 -4.39
C LYS A 322 9.13 1.26 -5.86
N VAL A 323 7.91 0.93 -6.25
CA VAL A 323 7.50 0.71 -7.64
C VAL A 323 6.29 1.54 -7.95
N GLU A 324 6.34 2.25 -9.06
CA GLU A 324 5.30 3.19 -9.47
C GLU A 324 4.73 2.84 -10.84
N SER A 325 3.44 3.08 -11.02
CA SER A 325 2.80 3.08 -12.33
C SER A 325 1.62 4.04 -12.35
N ALA A 326 1.12 4.32 -13.55
CA ALA A 326 -0.12 5.02 -13.74
C ALA A 326 -0.97 4.41 -14.84
N VAL A 327 -2.27 4.24 -14.55
CA VAL A 327 -3.24 3.66 -15.47
C VAL A 327 -4.33 4.67 -15.76
N ARG A 328 -4.70 4.80 -17.04
CA ARG A 328 -5.87 5.56 -17.44
C ARG A 328 -7.11 4.68 -17.43
N LEU A 329 -8.14 5.13 -16.72
CA LEU A 329 -9.43 4.47 -16.63
C LEU A 329 -10.43 5.11 -17.61
N SER A 330 -11.53 4.40 -17.85
CA SER A 330 -12.66 4.91 -18.61
C SER A 330 -13.32 6.07 -17.86
N ARG A 331 -13.90 7.01 -18.61
CA ARG A 331 -14.81 8.01 -18.07
C ARG A 331 -16.20 7.41 -17.89
#